data_AF-A0A1J1LEL3-F1
#
_entry.id   AF-A0A1J1LEL3-F1
#
_cell.length_a   1.000
_cell.length_b   1.000
_cell.length_c   1.000
_cell.angle_alpha   90.00
_cell.angle_beta   90.00
_cell.angle_gamma   90.00
#
_symmetry.space_group_name_H-M   'P 1'
#
loop_
_entity.id
_entity.type
_entity.pdbx_description
1 polymer ?
#
loop_
_entity_poly.entity_id
_entity_poly.type
_entity_poly.pdbx_seq_one_letter_code
_entity_poly.pdbx_strand_id
1 'polypeptide(L)'
;MNQRSIPEKLPFLERLCWQRIGIENLTPLEMLKRYERGWHYRDIFGEINPTEAEFIQQLAQQYGSWLFNQMFTKLLLFSINLILISYKTVTLILAEEHSSV
;
A
#
# COMPACT_ATOMS: atom_id res chain seq x y z
N MET A 1 -3.11 -10.34 -22.74
CA MET A 1 -2.39 -10.40 -21.46
C MET A 1 -1.65 -9.09 -21.30
N ASN A 2 -2.03 -8.23 -20.36
CA ASN A 2 -1.35 -6.93 -20.18
C ASN A 2 0.02 -7.18 -19.53
N GLN A 3 1.07 -7.09 -20.34
CA GLN A 3 2.45 -7.11 -19.87
C GLN A 3 2.72 -5.74 -19.20
N ARG A 4 2.38 -5.65 -17.91
CA ARG A 4 2.62 -4.43 -17.13
C ARG A 4 4.10 -4.35 -16.76
N SER A 5 4.72 -3.19 -17.00
CA SER A 5 6.14 -2.96 -16.74
C SER A 5 6.44 -3.07 -15.24
N ILE A 6 7.39 -3.93 -14.88
CA ILE A 6 7.93 -3.99 -13.53
C ILE A 6 8.63 -2.65 -13.23
N PRO A 7 8.38 -1.99 -12.09
CA PRO A 7 9.08 -0.77 -11.71
C PRO A 7 10.60 -0.97 -11.66
N GLU A 8 11.36 0.06 -12.02
CA GLU A 8 12.85 0.00 -12.00
C GLU A 8 13.43 -0.19 -10.60
N LYS A 9 12.71 0.26 -9.56
CA LYS A 9 13.17 0.18 -8.17
C LYS A 9 12.11 -0.48 -7.29
N LEU A 10 12.53 -1.51 -6.57
CA LEU A 10 11.70 -2.26 -5.62
C LEU A 10 12.43 -2.36 -4.28
N PRO A 11 12.67 -1.22 -3.59
CA PRO A 11 13.54 -1.17 -2.41
C PRO A 11 13.06 -2.04 -1.24
N PHE A 12 11.74 -2.26 -1.08
CA PHE A 12 11.25 -3.21 -0.08
C PHE A 12 11.57 -4.64 -0.48
N LEU A 13 11.35 -5.03 -1.74
CA LEU A 13 11.75 -6.34 -2.25
C LEU A 13 13.26 -6.59 -2.16
N GLU A 14 14.07 -5.59 -2.48
CA GLU A 14 15.54 -5.61 -2.35
C GLU A 14 15.93 -5.93 -0.90
N ARG A 15 15.33 -5.24 0.06
CA ARG A 15 15.55 -5.51 1.50
C ARG A 15 15.08 -6.91 1.89
N LEU A 16 13.93 -7.38 1.40
CA LEU A 16 13.47 -8.74 1.66
C LEU A 16 14.39 -9.81 1.07
N CYS A 17 15.11 -9.46 0.00
CA CYS A 17 16.00 -10.36 -0.72
C CYS A 17 17.48 -10.17 -0.36
N TRP A 18 17.82 -9.44 0.72
CA TRP A 18 19.19 -9.00 1.05
C TRP A 18 20.27 -10.11 1.08
N GLN A 19 19.90 -11.38 1.27
CA GLN A 19 20.83 -12.52 1.25
C GLN A 19 20.97 -13.19 -0.13
N ARG A 20 20.15 -12.83 -1.11
CA ARG A 20 20.18 -13.39 -2.48
C ARG A 20 20.63 -12.35 -3.48
N ILE A 21 21.46 -12.79 -4.41
CA ILE A 21 21.78 -12.05 -5.63
C ILE A 21 20.64 -12.28 -6.63
N GLY A 22 20.10 -11.21 -7.20
CA GLY A 22 19.34 -11.27 -8.44
C GLY A 22 17.82 -11.13 -8.33
N ILE A 23 17.33 -9.96 -7.91
CA ILE A 23 15.87 -9.66 -7.95
C ILE A 23 15.36 -9.53 -9.39
N GLU A 24 16.23 -9.16 -10.32
CA GLU A 24 15.97 -8.96 -11.75
C GLU A 24 15.54 -10.23 -12.49
N ASN A 25 15.85 -11.40 -11.92
CA ASN A 25 15.49 -12.70 -12.50
C ASN A 25 14.19 -13.28 -11.94
N LEU A 26 13.54 -12.60 -10.99
CA LEU A 26 12.30 -13.09 -10.39
C LEU A 26 11.12 -12.88 -11.34
N THR A 27 10.32 -13.92 -11.49
CA THR A 27 9.00 -13.76 -12.11
C THR A 27 8.07 -12.94 -11.19
N PRO A 28 7.03 -12.28 -11.72
CA PRO A 28 6.06 -11.54 -10.92
C PRO A 28 5.43 -12.38 -9.79
N LEU A 29 5.19 -13.67 -10.03
CA LEU A 29 4.67 -14.59 -9.01
C LEU A 29 5.70 -14.88 -7.92
N GLU A 30 6.98 -15.00 -8.26
CA GLU A 30 8.04 -15.18 -7.27
C GLU A 30 8.24 -13.92 -6.44
N MET A 31 8.19 -12.73 -7.06
CA MET A 31 8.20 -11.45 -6.35
C MET A 31 7.07 -11.39 -5.33
N LEU A 32 5.84 -11.74 -5.73
CA LEU A 32 4.68 -11.81 -4.83
C LEU A 32 4.94 -12.74 -3.63
N LYS A 33 5.46 -13.95 -3.87
CA LYS A 33 5.78 -14.89 -2.78
C LYS A 33 6.81 -14.33 -1.79
N ARG A 34 7.75 -13.48 -2.25
CA ARG A 34 8.69 -12.79 -1.36
C ARG A 34 7.97 -11.76 -0.50
N TYR A 35 7.10 -10.94 -1.11
CA TYR A 35 6.29 -9.98 -0.38
C TYR A 35 5.39 -10.65 0.66
N GLU A 36 4.72 -11.74 0.31
CA GLU A 36 3.87 -12.49 1.25
C GLU A 36 4.68 -12.98 2.46
N ARG A 37 5.82 -13.63 2.22
CA ARG A 37 6.68 -14.13 3.29
C ARG A 37 7.28 -13.01 4.15
N GLY A 38 7.60 -11.88 3.52
CA GLY A 38 8.28 -10.76 4.14
C GLY A 38 7.37 -9.67 4.69
N TRP A 39 6.05 -9.79 4.53
CA TRP A 39 5.12 -8.67 4.73
C TRP A 39 5.16 -8.05 6.13
N HIS A 40 5.45 -8.86 7.15
CA HIS A 40 5.54 -8.39 8.53
C HIS A 40 6.72 -7.44 8.77
N TYR A 41 7.78 -7.51 7.93
CA TYR A 41 8.94 -6.63 8.06
C TYR A 41 8.70 -5.20 7.58
N ARG A 42 7.56 -4.90 6.95
CA ARG A 42 7.22 -3.53 6.53
C ARG A 42 7.23 -2.54 7.71
N ASP A 43 6.87 -3.00 8.90
CA ASP A 43 6.80 -2.14 10.09
C ASP A 43 8.20 -1.87 10.67
N ILE A 44 9.21 -2.67 10.26
CA ILE A 44 10.62 -2.53 10.66
C ILE A 44 11.40 -1.72 9.62
N PHE A 45 11.14 -1.94 8.33
CA PHE A 45 11.88 -1.31 7.24
C PHE A 45 11.36 0.06 6.81
N GLY A 46 10.32 0.57 7.49
CA GLY A 46 9.68 1.84 7.15
C GLY A 46 8.69 1.72 6.00
N GLU A 47 8.12 2.86 5.61
CA GLU A 47 7.05 2.92 4.61
C GLU A 47 7.50 2.35 3.25
N ILE A 48 6.63 1.53 2.66
CA ILE A 48 6.79 1.05 1.29
C ILE A 48 6.50 2.24 0.38
N ASN A 49 7.38 2.48 -0.60
CA ASN A 49 7.18 3.59 -1.51
C ASN A 49 5.88 3.41 -2.32
N PRO A 50 5.24 4.50 -2.80
CA PRO A 50 3.93 4.40 -3.45
C PRO A 50 3.92 3.53 -4.71
N THR A 51 4.97 3.61 -5.53
CA THR A 51 5.09 2.87 -6.79
C THR A 51 5.20 1.36 -6.56
N GLU A 52 5.99 0.95 -5.58
CA GLU A 52 6.14 -0.45 -5.17
C GLU A 52 4.88 -0.95 -4.48
N ALA A 53 4.21 -0.11 -3.67
CA ALA A 53 2.93 -0.47 -3.08
C ALA A 53 1.86 -0.73 -4.15
N GLU A 54 1.77 0.12 -5.18
CA GLU A 54 0.87 -0.08 -6.32
C GLU A 54 1.20 -1.39 -7.06
N PHE A 55 2.48 -1.65 -7.29
CA PHE A 55 2.94 -2.90 -7.91
C PHE A 55 2.54 -4.13 -7.10
N ILE A 56 2.76 -4.13 -5.78
CA ILE A 56 2.35 -5.24 -4.88
C ILE A 56 0.83 -5.43 -4.93
N GLN A 57 0.05 -4.34 -4.91
CA GLN A 57 -1.40 -4.41 -4.99
C GLN A 57 -1.85 -5.07 -6.30
N GLN A 58 -1.25 -4.69 -7.43
CA GLN A 58 -1.55 -5.28 -8.74
C GLN A 58 -1.19 -6.77 -8.80
N LEU A 59 -0.04 -7.17 -8.26
CA LEU A 59 0.35 -8.59 -8.15
C LEU A 59 -0.65 -9.36 -7.28
N ALA A 60 -0.99 -8.81 -6.12
CA ALA A 60 -1.89 -9.45 -5.17
C ALA A 60 -3.29 -9.63 -5.77
N GLN A 61 -3.78 -8.64 -6.51
CA GLN A 61 -5.04 -8.74 -7.24
C GLN A 61 -4.97 -9.78 -8.37
N GLN A 62 -3.89 -9.77 -9.16
CA GLN A 62 -3.72 -10.66 -10.30
C GLN A 62 -3.67 -12.14 -9.90
N TYR A 63 -3.02 -12.45 -8.78
CA TYR A 63 -2.80 -13.82 -8.31
C TYR A 63 -3.71 -14.25 -7.15
N GLY A 64 -4.66 -13.41 -6.72
CA GLY A 64 -5.59 -13.74 -5.63
C GLY A 64 -4.91 -13.87 -4.26
N SER A 65 -3.90 -13.05 -3.98
CA SER A 65 -3.14 -13.09 -2.72
C SER A 65 -3.91 -12.47 -1.55
N TRP A 66 -3.68 -13.00 -0.35
CA TRP A 66 -4.17 -12.43 0.90
C TRP A 66 -3.62 -11.02 1.18
N LEU A 67 -2.51 -10.63 0.55
CA LEU A 67 -1.96 -9.27 0.64
C LEU A 67 -2.92 -8.21 0.13
N PHE A 68 -3.80 -8.55 -0.82
CA PHE A 68 -4.76 -7.61 -1.37
C PHE A 68 -5.64 -7.00 -0.26
N ASN A 69 -6.14 -7.83 0.64
CA ASN A 69 -6.98 -7.38 1.75
C ASN A 69 -6.20 -6.52 2.76
N GLN A 70 -4.94 -6.88 3.02
CA GLN A 70 -4.07 -6.14 3.94
C GLN A 70 -3.75 -4.74 3.43
N MET A 71 -3.53 -4.59 2.12
CA MET A 71 -3.26 -3.29 1.51
C MET A 71 -4.52 -2.43 1.40
N PHE A 72 -5.68 -3.04 1.09
CA PHE A 72 -6.94 -2.31 0.96
C PHE A 72 -7.44 -1.73 2.29
N THR A 73 -7.18 -2.42 3.41
CA THR A 73 -7.66 -2.00 4.74
C THR A 73 -7.09 -0.64 5.14
N LYS A 74 -5.82 -0.35 4.84
CA LYS A 74 -5.20 0.94 5.19
C LYS A 74 -5.77 2.11 4.38
N LEU A 75 -5.97 1.92 3.07
CA LEU A 75 -6.54 2.94 2.18
C LEU A 75 -7.97 3.28 2.57
N LEU A 76 -8.81 2.26 2.81
CA LEU A 76 -10.20 2.45 3.20
C LEU A 76 -10.31 3.22 4.54
N LEU A 77 -9.52 2.83 5.53
CA LEU A 77 -9.51 3.50 6.84
C LEU A 77 -9.06 4.97 6.73
N PHE A 78 -8.04 5.26 5.90
CA PHE A 78 -7.58 6.62 5.66
C PHE A 78 -8.66 7.47 4.97
N SER A 79 -9.32 6.95 3.92
CA SER A 79 -10.41 7.63 3.24
C SER A 79 -11.58 7.94 4.18
N ILE A 80 -11.99 6.97 5.01
CA ILE A 80 -13.04 7.16 6.01
C ILE A 80 -12.63 8.25 7.02
N ASN A 81 -11.39 8.23 7.50
CA ASN A 81 -10.90 9.21 8.47
C ASN A 81 -10.92 10.64 7.88
N LEU A 82 -10.46 10.82 6.64
CA LEU A 82 -10.53 12.10 5.94
C LEU A 82 -11.97 12.61 5.78
N ILE A 83 -12.89 11.71 5.41
CA ILE A 83 -14.31 12.04 5.29
C ILE A 83 -14.86 12.51 6.65
N LEU A 84 -14.59 11.77 7.73
CA LEU A 84 -15.05 12.11 9.08
C LEU A 84 -14.49 13.45 9.57
N ILE A 85 -13.20 13.73 9.29
CA ILE A 85 -12.58 15.03 9.61
C ILE A 85 -13.30 16.15 8.85
N SER A 86 -13.53 15.97 7.55
CA SER A 86 -14.23 16.95 6.72
C SER A 86 -15.65 17.22 7.20
N TYR A 87 -16.39 16.19 7.62
CA TYR A 87 -17.73 16.39 8.18
C TYR A 87 -17.66 17.14 9.51
N LYS A 88 -16.71 16.79 10.39
CA LYS A 88 -16.54 17.44 11.69
C LYS A 88 -16.19 18.93 11.57
N THR A 89 -15.31 19.30 10.64
CA THR A 89 -14.96 20.71 10.40
C THR A 89 -16.14 21.52 9.89
N VAL A 90 -16.93 20.98 8.95
CA VAL A 90 -18.14 21.65 8.44
C VAL A 90 -19.17 21.86 9.55
N THR A 91 -19.40 20.87 10.42
CA THR A 91 -20.34 21.04 11.55
C THR A 91 -19.87 22.08 12.57
N LEU A 92 -18.57 22.21 12.80
CA LEU A 92 -18.01 23.20 13.73
C LEU A 92 -18.16 24.62 13.18
N ILE A 93 -17.87 24.82 11.89
CA ILE A 93 -18.01 26.12 11.22
C ILE A 93 -19.47 26.60 11.27
N LEU A 94 -20.43 25.71 10.95
CA LEU A 94 -21.86 26.04 11.03
C LEU A 94 -22.30 26.34 12.48
N ALA A 95 -21.77 25.62 13.47
CA ALA A 95 -22.08 25.87 14.88
C ALA A 95 -21.55 27.23 15.38
N GLU A 96 -20.39 27.67 14.90
CA GLU A 96 -19.81 29.00 15.25
C GLU A 96 -20.56 30.16 14.59
N GLU A 97 -21.03 29.99 13.35
CA GLU A 97 -21.85 31.00 12.65
C GLU A 97 -23.22 31.19 13.33
N HIS A 98 -23.82 30.12 13.86
CA HIS A 98 -25.10 30.18 14.56
C HIS A 98 -25.01 30.67 16.01
N SER A 99 -23.81 30.73 16.61
CA SER A 99 -23.62 31.19 18.00
C SER A 99 -23.19 32.67 18.12
N SER A 100 -23.00 33.37 17.00
CA SER A 100 -22.60 34.79 16.95
C SER A 100 -23.76 35.77 16.63
N VAL A 101 -25.01 35.34 16.84
CA VAL A 101 -26.22 36.16 16.67
C VAL A 101 -26.94 36.32 18.01
#